data_AF-A0A3Q2I386-F1
#
_entry.id   AF-A0A3Q2I386-F1
#
_cell.length_a   1.000
_cell.length_b   1.000
_cell.length_c   1.000
_cell.angle_alpha   90.00
_cell.angle_beta   90.00
_cell.angle_gamma   90.00
#
_symmetry.space_group_name_H-M   'P 1'
#
loop_
_entity.id
_entity.type
_entity.pdbx_description
1 polymer ?
#
loop_
_entity_poly.entity_id
_entity_poly.type
_entity_poly.pdbx_seq_one_letter_code
_entity_poly.pdbx_strand_id
1 'polypeptide(L)'
;MAAPATSAPSAPPAPVAPGDLSEGGSRGPPDLPPEPKQLPELIRLKRDGGRLSDVDIRGFVRAVVDGSAHGAQIGAMLMAIRLRGMDLEETVALTRALATSGQQLEWPEAWRSQLVDKHSTGGVGDKVSLVLAPALAACGCKVPMISGRGLGHTGGTLDKLESIPGFTVIQSPEQMQGLLEQVGCCIVGQSKKLVPADGILYEARDVTATVDSLPLITASILSKKVVESLSALVVDVKFGGAAVFPSQAQARELAEVLVGVGAGLGLRVAAALTAMNNPLGRSVGHSLEVEEALLCMDGAGPPDLRDLVTRLGEGTGRGVGAYASEPAPPGGPAPASPKPPPRRQEGSCSGSADRRRPRTKAPPGWPRPWTTAQPGTGSSGCSRGRAWTRAWPEPYALGLPRSAGSCCPAPGSRRSCTRPETARWSWSRRYRWRACCTNSGPGAAAPGSHSGRGWAPRC
;
A
#
# COMPACT_ATOMS: atom_id res chain seq x y z
N MET A 1 -85.85 50.11 25.04
CA MET A 1 -84.71 49.29 24.61
C MET A 1 -85.16 47.84 24.65
N ALA A 2 -85.16 47.17 23.49
CA ALA A 2 -85.66 45.81 23.31
C ALA A 2 -84.50 44.88 22.99
N ALA A 3 -84.48 43.69 23.59
CA ALA A 3 -84.15 42.42 22.92
C ALA A 3 -84.49 41.24 23.87
N PRO A 4 -85.25 40.23 23.40
CA PRO A 4 -85.66 39.07 24.18
C PRO A 4 -84.95 37.75 23.78
N ALA A 5 -85.00 36.81 24.74
CA ALA A 5 -85.26 35.37 24.65
C ALA A 5 -84.59 34.45 23.58
N THR A 6 -83.78 33.53 24.12
CA THR A 6 -83.78 32.05 23.97
C THR A 6 -83.85 31.38 22.59
N SER A 7 -82.90 30.48 22.31
CA SER A 7 -83.06 29.01 22.42
C SER A 7 -81.87 28.29 21.75
N ALA A 8 -81.49 27.14 22.30
CA ALA A 8 -80.39 26.31 21.81
C ALA A 8 -80.80 25.50 20.56
N PRO A 9 -79.87 25.15 19.65
CA PRO A 9 -80.13 24.12 18.67
C PRO A 9 -79.33 22.82 18.89
N SER A 10 -80.03 21.78 18.48
CA SER A 10 -79.81 20.33 18.41
C SER A 10 -78.60 19.84 17.60
N ALA A 11 -78.19 18.61 17.89
CA ALA A 11 -77.16 17.83 17.20
C ALA A 11 -77.47 17.50 15.72
N PRO A 12 -76.45 17.31 14.86
CA PRO A 12 -76.60 16.77 13.51
C PRO A 12 -76.53 15.22 13.47
N PRO A 13 -77.01 14.58 12.37
CA PRO A 13 -77.48 13.19 12.34
C PRO A 13 -76.40 12.12 12.07
N ALA A 14 -76.78 10.86 12.27
CA ALA A 14 -76.00 9.63 12.06
C ALA A 14 -76.04 9.13 10.57
N PRO A 15 -75.34 8.03 10.19
CA PRO A 15 -74.45 7.97 9.03
C PRO A 15 -75.12 7.55 7.71
N VAL A 16 -74.44 7.83 6.59
CA VAL A 16 -74.81 7.39 5.23
C VAL A 16 -74.12 6.05 4.91
N ALA A 17 -74.87 5.06 4.43
CA ALA A 17 -74.40 3.76 3.94
C ALA A 17 -73.90 3.83 2.48
N PRO A 18 -73.15 2.82 1.97
CA PRO A 18 -72.06 3.03 1.02
C PRO A 18 -72.52 3.23 -0.43
N GLY A 19 -71.88 4.16 -1.12
CA GLY A 19 -71.94 4.31 -2.57
C GLY A 19 -70.53 4.22 -3.15
N ASP A 20 -70.36 3.34 -4.12
CA ASP A 20 -69.15 3.13 -4.92
C ASP A 20 -68.61 4.46 -5.48
N LEU A 21 -67.41 4.83 -5.04
CA LEU A 21 -66.52 5.70 -5.80
C LEU A 21 -65.15 5.03 -5.86
N SER A 22 -64.95 4.38 -6.98
CA SER A 22 -63.68 3.93 -7.51
C SER A 22 -62.69 5.09 -7.61
N GLU A 23 -61.85 5.26 -6.60
CA GLU A 23 -60.59 5.99 -6.73
C GLU A 23 -59.46 4.99 -6.95
N GLY A 24 -59.08 4.86 -8.22
CA GLY A 24 -57.86 4.19 -8.66
C GLY A 24 -56.63 4.98 -8.22
N GLY A 25 -56.26 4.84 -6.95
CA GLY A 25 -54.94 5.20 -6.45
C GLY A 25 -53.93 4.16 -6.93
N SER A 26 -53.28 4.42 -8.06
CA SER A 26 -52.10 3.69 -8.50
C SER A 26 -51.04 3.76 -7.39
N ARG A 27 -50.97 2.74 -6.54
CA ARG A 27 -49.73 2.40 -5.84
C ARG A 27 -48.77 1.97 -6.92
N GLY A 28 -47.94 2.92 -7.38
CA GLY A 28 -46.80 2.60 -8.23
C GLY A 28 -46.01 1.44 -7.61
N PRO A 29 -45.42 0.56 -8.43
CA PRO A 29 -44.61 -0.53 -7.91
C PRO A 29 -43.54 0.04 -6.95
N PRO A 30 -43.17 -0.69 -5.88
CA PRO A 30 -42.05 -0.28 -5.04
C PRO A 30 -40.86 0.00 -5.95
N ASP A 31 -40.20 1.16 -5.76
CA ASP A 31 -39.06 1.59 -6.57
C ASP A 31 -38.11 0.40 -6.76
N LEU A 32 -38.09 -0.13 -7.99
CA LEU A 32 -37.20 -1.23 -8.35
C LEU A 32 -35.78 -0.75 -8.03
N PRO A 33 -34.94 -1.60 -7.41
CA PRO A 33 -33.56 -1.24 -7.15
C PRO A 33 -32.94 -0.77 -8.47
N PRO A 34 -32.22 0.37 -8.48
CA PRO A 34 -31.73 0.95 -9.71
C PRO A 34 -30.91 -0.08 -10.48
N GLU A 35 -31.30 -0.34 -11.72
CA GLU A 35 -30.58 -1.23 -12.62
C GLU A 35 -29.12 -0.79 -12.74
N PRO A 36 -28.15 -1.72 -12.71
CA PRO A 36 -26.74 -1.38 -12.75
C PRO A 36 -26.41 -0.67 -14.07
N LYS A 37 -25.89 0.56 -13.97
CA LYS A 37 -25.45 1.34 -15.12
C LYS A 37 -24.35 0.61 -15.88
N GLN A 38 -24.27 0.83 -17.19
CA GLN A 38 -23.21 0.23 -17.99
C GLN A 38 -21.85 0.84 -17.64
N LEU A 39 -20.76 0.07 -17.76
CA LEU A 39 -19.40 0.53 -17.44
C LEU A 39 -19.01 1.87 -18.11
N PRO A 40 -19.29 2.12 -19.41
CA PRO A 40 -18.99 3.41 -20.01
C PRO A 40 -19.70 4.59 -19.35
N GLU A 41 -20.93 4.39 -18.84
CA GLU A 41 -21.68 5.42 -18.13
C GLU A 41 -21.10 5.71 -16.75
N LEU A 42 -20.63 4.67 -16.04
CA LEU A 42 -19.90 4.82 -14.78
C LEU A 42 -18.61 5.60 -14.98
N ILE A 43 -17.84 5.25 -16.02
CA ILE A 43 -16.60 5.97 -16.37
C ILE A 43 -16.91 7.43 -16.72
N ARG A 44 -17.94 7.68 -17.53
CA ARG A 44 -18.38 9.05 -17.88
C ARG A 44 -18.73 9.84 -16.62
N LEU A 45 -19.55 9.27 -15.74
CA LEU A 45 -19.98 9.90 -14.50
C LEU A 45 -18.77 10.31 -13.66
N LYS A 46 -17.82 9.38 -13.44
CA LYS A 46 -16.65 9.70 -12.62
C LYS A 46 -15.69 10.67 -13.30
N ARG A 47 -15.45 10.53 -14.60
CA ARG A 47 -14.63 11.47 -15.41
C ARG A 47 -15.14 12.90 -15.30
N ASP A 48 -16.45 13.08 -15.30
CA ASP A 48 -17.13 14.38 -15.24
C ASP A 48 -17.22 14.93 -13.80
N GLY A 49 -16.60 14.26 -12.82
CA GLY A 49 -16.56 14.69 -11.41
C GLY A 49 -17.80 14.27 -10.62
N GLY A 50 -18.66 13.44 -11.20
CA GLY A 50 -19.81 12.88 -10.50
C GLY A 50 -19.42 11.84 -9.47
N ARG A 51 -20.31 11.68 -8.48
CA ARG A 51 -20.19 10.71 -7.40
C ARG A 51 -20.75 9.35 -7.82
N LEU A 52 -20.03 8.27 -7.55
CA LEU A 52 -20.51 6.90 -7.75
C LEU A 52 -21.32 6.44 -6.54
N SER A 53 -22.49 5.86 -6.78
CA SER A 53 -23.24 5.22 -5.70
C SER A 53 -22.62 3.89 -5.29
N ASP A 54 -23.00 3.39 -4.12
CA ASP A 54 -22.59 2.08 -3.60
C ASP A 54 -22.97 0.93 -4.56
N VAL A 55 -24.11 1.05 -5.26
CA VAL A 55 -24.53 0.10 -6.31
C VAL A 55 -23.62 0.19 -7.54
N ASP A 56 -23.27 1.40 -7.99
CA ASP A 56 -22.36 1.62 -9.12
C ASP A 56 -20.98 1.02 -8.85
N ILE A 57 -20.44 1.24 -7.64
CA ILE A 57 -19.13 0.75 -7.22
C ILE A 57 -19.12 -0.78 -7.17
N ARG A 58 -20.15 -1.40 -6.59
CA ARG A 58 -20.28 -2.87 -6.60
C ARG A 58 -20.40 -3.43 -8.01
N GLY A 59 -21.15 -2.77 -8.89
CA GLY A 59 -21.26 -3.16 -10.30
C GLY A 59 -19.91 -3.14 -11.01
N PHE A 60 -19.13 -2.06 -10.82
CA PHE A 60 -17.77 -1.96 -11.36
C PHE A 60 -16.85 -3.07 -10.82
N VAL A 61 -16.79 -3.26 -9.50
CA VAL A 61 -15.92 -4.27 -8.89
C VAL A 61 -16.30 -5.68 -9.32
N ARG A 62 -17.60 -5.99 -9.42
CA ARG A 62 -18.07 -7.28 -9.94
C ARG A 62 -17.61 -7.49 -11.38
N ALA A 63 -17.74 -6.48 -12.23
CA ALA A 63 -17.32 -6.56 -13.62
C ALA A 63 -15.80 -6.78 -13.79
N VAL A 64 -15.00 -6.25 -12.86
CA VAL A 64 -13.55 -6.52 -12.79
C VAL A 64 -13.28 -7.99 -12.50
N VAL A 65 -14.02 -8.59 -11.55
CA VAL A 65 -13.78 -9.97 -11.10
C VAL A 65 -14.30 -11.01 -12.09
N ASP A 66 -15.47 -10.79 -12.69
CA ASP A 66 -16.09 -11.71 -13.65
C ASP A 66 -15.52 -11.61 -15.08
N GLY A 67 -14.66 -10.62 -15.31
CA GLY A 67 -13.97 -10.41 -16.59
C GLY A 67 -14.78 -9.65 -17.63
N SER A 68 -15.97 -9.16 -17.31
CA SER A 68 -16.77 -8.33 -18.22
C SER A 68 -16.21 -6.90 -18.39
N ALA A 69 -15.39 -6.43 -17.44
CA ALA A 69 -14.62 -5.20 -17.56
C ALA A 69 -13.31 -5.45 -18.34
N HIS A 70 -13.20 -4.85 -19.52
CA HIS A 70 -11.98 -4.92 -20.32
C HIS A 70 -10.86 -4.07 -19.71
N GLY A 71 -9.60 -4.42 -19.97
CA GLY A 71 -8.43 -3.68 -19.46
C GLY A 71 -8.46 -2.17 -19.75
N ALA A 72 -8.96 -1.77 -20.93
CA ALA A 72 -9.14 -0.36 -21.27
C ALA A 72 -10.19 0.36 -20.40
N GLN A 73 -11.28 -0.34 -20.03
CA GLN A 73 -12.33 0.21 -19.15
C GLN A 73 -11.81 0.34 -17.72
N ILE A 74 -11.05 -0.66 -17.25
CA ILE A 74 -10.40 -0.62 -15.94
C ILE A 74 -9.42 0.55 -15.86
N GLY A 75 -8.50 0.67 -16.83
CA GLY A 75 -7.56 1.78 -16.90
C GLY A 75 -8.24 3.15 -16.98
N ALA A 76 -9.33 3.28 -17.75
CA ALA A 76 -10.10 4.51 -17.85
C ALA A 76 -10.78 4.90 -16.52
N MET A 77 -11.39 3.94 -15.81
CA MET A 77 -11.98 4.19 -14.49
C MET A 77 -10.91 4.57 -13.47
N LEU A 78 -9.78 3.86 -13.43
CA LEU A 78 -8.65 4.16 -12.54
C LEU A 78 -8.12 5.57 -12.78
N MET A 79 -7.96 5.98 -14.05
CA MET A 79 -7.52 7.32 -14.40
C MET A 79 -8.57 8.39 -14.03
N ALA A 80 -9.86 8.10 -14.22
CA ALA A 80 -10.93 9.00 -13.80
C ALA A 80 -10.93 9.22 -12.28
N ILE A 81 -10.83 8.14 -11.48
CA ILE A 81 -10.68 8.21 -10.02
C ILE A 81 -9.41 8.96 -9.65
N ARG A 82 -8.31 8.72 -10.36
CA ARG A 82 -7.03 9.38 -10.08
C ARG A 82 -7.13 10.90 -10.23
N LEU A 83 -7.79 11.38 -11.29
CA LEU A 83 -7.89 12.80 -11.60
C LEU A 83 -9.01 13.52 -10.85
N ARG A 84 -10.08 12.81 -10.45
CA ARG A 84 -11.26 13.39 -9.80
C ARG A 84 -11.39 13.09 -8.31
N GLY A 85 -10.60 12.16 -7.79
CA GLY A 85 -10.69 11.70 -6.40
C GLY A 85 -11.98 10.92 -6.13
N MET A 86 -12.16 10.51 -4.88
CA MET A 86 -13.41 9.96 -4.35
C MET A 86 -13.61 10.54 -2.95
N ASP A 87 -14.85 10.74 -2.55
CA ASP A 87 -15.15 11.12 -1.17
C ASP A 87 -15.02 9.93 -0.20
N LEU A 88 -15.20 10.19 1.09
CA LEU A 88 -15.06 9.19 2.15
C LEU A 88 -16.04 8.02 1.96
N GLU A 89 -17.30 8.30 1.65
CA GLU A 89 -18.33 7.28 1.49
C GLU A 89 -18.10 6.43 0.24
N GLU A 90 -17.71 7.05 -0.87
CA GLU A 90 -17.27 6.36 -2.08
C GLU A 90 -16.07 5.44 -1.78
N THR A 91 -15.10 5.92 -1.01
CA THR A 91 -13.90 5.16 -0.65
C THR A 91 -14.23 3.99 0.29
N VAL A 92 -15.13 4.18 1.26
CA VAL A 92 -15.65 3.09 2.11
C VAL A 92 -16.37 2.04 1.26
N ALA A 93 -17.24 2.46 0.33
CA ALA A 93 -17.96 1.56 -0.56
C ALA A 93 -17.00 0.76 -1.48
N LEU A 94 -15.98 1.42 -2.05
CA LEU A 94 -14.95 0.75 -2.85
C LEU A 94 -14.17 -0.25 -2.01
N THR A 95 -13.71 0.15 -0.83
CA THR A 95 -12.96 -0.72 0.09
C THR A 95 -13.76 -1.97 0.45
N ARG A 96 -15.04 -1.79 0.80
CA ARG A 96 -15.95 -2.89 1.13
C ARG A 96 -16.15 -3.81 -0.07
N ALA A 97 -16.43 -3.26 -1.25
CA ALA A 97 -16.64 -4.04 -2.46
C ALA A 97 -15.40 -4.87 -2.85
N LEU A 98 -14.20 -4.29 -2.73
CA LEU A 98 -12.95 -5.01 -2.93
C LEU A 98 -12.77 -6.13 -1.90
N ALA A 99 -13.01 -5.87 -0.62
CA ALA A 99 -12.90 -6.87 0.44
C ALA A 99 -13.87 -8.05 0.20
N THR A 100 -15.11 -7.76 -0.20
CA THR A 100 -16.14 -8.78 -0.47
C THR A 100 -16.05 -9.43 -1.85
N SER A 101 -15.03 -9.11 -2.65
CA SER A 101 -14.82 -9.72 -3.96
C SER A 101 -14.36 -11.20 -3.88
N GLY A 102 -13.93 -11.64 -2.70
CA GLY A 102 -13.52 -13.01 -2.40
C GLY A 102 -14.07 -13.49 -1.06
N GLN A 103 -13.40 -14.50 -0.49
CA GLN A 103 -13.70 -15.07 0.82
C GLN A 103 -13.22 -14.14 1.94
N GLN A 104 -14.02 -14.05 3.02
CA GLN A 104 -13.60 -13.45 4.29
C GLN A 104 -12.90 -14.51 5.13
N LEU A 105 -11.85 -14.15 5.86
CA LEU A 105 -11.21 -15.08 6.80
C LEU A 105 -11.98 -15.07 8.11
N GLU A 106 -12.34 -16.27 8.55
CA GLU A 106 -12.98 -16.52 9.84
C GLU A 106 -12.01 -17.30 10.72
N TRP A 107 -11.91 -16.89 11.99
CA TRP A 107 -10.96 -17.44 12.94
C TRP A 107 -11.69 -17.97 14.18
N PRO A 108 -11.09 -18.92 14.92
CA PRO A 108 -11.60 -19.31 16.23
C PRO A 108 -11.83 -18.08 17.13
N GLU A 109 -12.97 -18.04 17.82
CA GLU A 109 -13.34 -16.89 18.67
C GLU A 109 -12.28 -16.59 19.75
N ALA A 110 -11.57 -17.62 20.22
CA ALA A 110 -10.46 -17.47 21.16
C ALA A 110 -9.31 -16.58 20.65
N TRP A 111 -9.18 -16.40 19.33
CA TRP A 111 -8.14 -15.55 18.72
C TRP A 111 -8.61 -14.11 18.49
N ARG A 112 -9.90 -13.81 18.71
CA ARG A 112 -10.52 -12.53 18.34
C ARG A 112 -9.76 -11.33 18.87
N SER A 113 -9.25 -11.36 20.10
CA SER A 113 -8.48 -10.26 20.69
C SER A 113 -6.98 -10.28 20.37
N GLN A 114 -6.49 -11.35 19.75
CA GLN A 114 -5.07 -11.57 19.43
C GLN A 114 -4.75 -11.25 17.97
N LEU A 115 -5.76 -11.18 17.11
CA LEU A 115 -5.61 -10.91 15.68
C LEU A 115 -5.20 -9.46 15.45
N VAL A 116 -3.99 -9.27 14.95
CA VAL A 116 -3.42 -7.95 14.69
C VAL A 116 -2.60 -7.96 13.43
N ASP A 117 -2.47 -6.80 12.78
CA ASP A 117 -1.56 -6.67 11.64
C ASP A 117 -0.90 -5.28 11.58
N LYS A 118 0.15 -5.19 10.78
CA LYS A 118 0.80 -3.94 10.39
C LYS A 118 0.92 -3.87 8.87
N HIS A 119 0.49 -2.75 8.29
CA HIS A 119 0.71 -2.46 6.88
C HIS A 119 1.63 -1.26 6.68
N SER A 120 2.36 -1.20 5.56
CA SER A 120 3.19 -0.03 5.19
C SER A 120 2.70 0.50 3.86
N THR A 121 2.70 1.82 3.68
CA THR A 121 2.36 2.45 2.38
C THR A 121 3.45 2.24 1.33
N GLY A 122 4.59 1.66 1.70
CA GLY A 122 5.73 1.41 0.82
C GLY A 122 6.87 2.40 1.05
N GLY A 123 8.10 1.87 1.10
CA GLY A 123 9.32 2.64 1.25
C GLY A 123 10.55 1.80 0.90
N VAL A 124 11.63 2.49 0.53
CA VAL A 124 12.88 1.84 0.12
C VAL A 124 13.57 1.19 1.34
N GLY A 125 13.93 -0.10 1.23
CA GLY A 125 14.58 -0.83 2.33
C GLY A 125 13.65 -1.26 3.48
N ASP A 126 12.33 -1.09 3.35
CA ASP A 126 11.38 -1.39 4.43
C ASP A 126 11.15 -2.91 4.60
N LYS A 127 11.98 -3.54 5.45
CA LYS A 127 11.82 -4.93 5.91
C LYS A 127 11.15 -5.09 7.27
N VAL A 128 10.49 -4.05 7.79
CA VAL A 128 9.86 -4.11 9.13
C VAL A 128 8.91 -5.30 9.23
N SER A 129 8.12 -5.55 8.18
CA SER A 129 7.13 -6.64 8.20
C SER A 129 7.75 -8.03 8.36
N LEU A 130 8.98 -8.26 7.85
CA LEU A 130 9.69 -9.54 8.00
C LEU A 130 10.11 -9.80 9.46
N VAL A 131 10.37 -8.74 10.23
CA VAL A 131 10.75 -8.84 11.65
C VAL A 131 9.52 -8.79 12.55
N LEU A 132 8.57 -7.91 12.24
CA LEU A 132 7.46 -7.58 13.13
C LEU A 132 6.40 -8.69 13.20
N ALA A 133 6.11 -9.38 12.10
CA ALA A 133 5.16 -10.49 12.10
C ALA A 133 5.56 -11.62 13.09
N PRO A 134 6.78 -12.18 13.03
CA PRO A 134 7.21 -13.18 14.00
C PRO A 134 7.41 -12.60 15.41
N ALA A 135 7.82 -11.33 15.55
CA ALA A 135 7.94 -10.69 16.87
C ALA A 135 6.58 -10.59 17.60
N LEU A 136 5.51 -10.17 16.89
CA LEU A 136 4.16 -10.13 17.44
C LEU A 136 3.62 -11.53 17.77
N ALA A 137 3.91 -12.52 16.92
CA ALA A 137 3.57 -13.91 17.20
C ALA A 137 4.26 -14.43 18.48
N ALA A 138 5.54 -14.09 18.68
CA ALA A 138 6.26 -14.41 19.92
C ALA A 138 5.68 -13.71 21.16
N CYS A 139 5.02 -12.56 20.98
CA CYS A 139 4.27 -11.85 22.02
C CYS A 139 2.84 -12.39 22.24
N GLY A 140 2.45 -13.50 21.59
CA GLY A 140 1.13 -14.12 21.75
C GLY A 140 0.02 -13.57 20.85
N CYS A 141 0.37 -12.74 19.86
CA CYS A 141 -0.59 -12.29 18.86
C CYS A 141 -0.75 -13.32 17.72
N LYS A 142 -1.82 -13.17 16.92
CA LYS A 142 -2.03 -13.88 15.66
C LYS A 142 -1.92 -12.89 14.50
N VAL A 143 -1.03 -13.13 13.55
CA VAL A 143 -0.74 -12.19 12.44
C VAL A 143 -1.02 -12.82 11.07
N PRO A 144 -2.26 -12.69 10.53
CA PRO A 144 -2.64 -13.23 9.22
C PRO A 144 -2.30 -12.29 8.05
N MET A 145 -1.07 -11.81 7.96
CA MET A 145 -0.72 -10.70 7.06
C MET A 145 -0.92 -11.04 5.57
N ILE A 146 -1.84 -10.35 4.90
CA ILE A 146 -1.95 -10.28 3.44
C ILE A 146 -1.14 -9.07 2.95
N SER A 147 -0.05 -9.34 2.24
CA SER A 147 0.88 -8.33 1.71
C SER A 147 0.80 -8.25 0.18
N GLY A 148 1.40 -7.20 -0.40
CA GLY A 148 1.58 -7.05 -1.84
C GLY A 148 3.03 -7.28 -2.30
N ARG A 149 3.17 -7.34 -3.63
CA ARG A 149 4.45 -7.23 -4.35
C ARG A 149 4.86 -5.76 -4.50
N GLY A 150 6.06 -5.54 -5.04
CA GLY A 150 6.57 -4.21 -5.35
C GLY A 150 5.57 -3.36 -6.12
N LEU A 151 5.58 -2.06 -5.85
CA LEU A 151 4.69 -1.07 -6.45
C LEU A 151 5.49 0.20 -6.74
N GLY A 152 5.50 0.60 -8.01
CA GLY A 152 6.39 1.67 -8.47
C GLY A 152 7.86 1.38 -8.12
N HIS A 153 8.49 2.30 -7.37
CA HIS A 153 9.91 2.17 -6.99
C HIS A 153 10.14 1.48 -5.64
N THR A 154 9.08 1.03 -4.97
CA THR A 154 9.16 0.40 -3.63
C THR A 154 9.14 -1.12 -3.77
N GLY A 155 10.02 -1.82 -3.03
CA GLY A 155 10.09 -3.28 -3.03
C GLY A 155 8.98 -3.91 -2.16
N GLY A 156 8.41 -5.03 -2.60
CA GLY A 156 7.34 -5.74 -1.90
C GLY A 156 7.84 -6.75 -0.87
N THR A 157 7.10 -6.93 0.23
CA THR A 157 7.43 -7.97 1.25
C THR A 157 7.41 -9.37 0.66
N LEU A 158 6.49 -9.64 -0.29
CA LEU A 158 6.39 -10.96 -0.92
C LEU A 158 7.63 -11.27 -1.75
N ASP A 159 8.13 -10.30 -2.53
CA ASP A 159 9.31 -10.49 -3.37
C ASP A 159 10.58 -10.75 -2.53
N LYS A 160 10.64 -10.14 -1.33
CA LYS A 160 11.69 -10.41 -0.33
C LYS A 160 11.60 -11.85 0.17
N LEU A 161 10.42 -12.32 0.56
CA LEU A 161 10.22 -13.68 1.07
C LEU A 161 10.47 -14.76 0.01
N GLU A 162 10.13 -14.52 -1.26
CA GLU A 162 10.41 -15.44 -2.36
C GLU A 162 11.91 -15.61 -2.67
N SER A 163 12.77 -14.76 -2.11
CA SER A 163 14.23 -15.00 -2.14
C SER A 163 14.66 -16.20 -1.27
N ILE A 164 13.80 -16.65 -0.35
CA ILE A 164 14.01 -17.86 0.46
C ILE A 164 13.58 -19.07 -0.37
N PRO A 165 14.49 -20.01 -0.69
CA PRO A 165 14.15 -21.17 -1.52
C PRO A 165 13.01 -21.99 -0.94
N GLY A 166 11.95 -22.18 -1.72
CA GLY A 166 10.76 -22.97 -1.34
C GLY A 166 9.68 -22.20 -0.58
N PHE A 167 9.86 -20.90 -0.33
CA PHE A 167 8.81 -20.08 0.30
C PHE A 167 7.61 -19.93 -0.65
N THR A 168 6.41 -20.23 -0.16
CA THR A 168 5.16 -20.16 -0.95
C THR A 168 4.26 -19.06 -0.40
N VAL A 169 4.11 -17.98 -1.16
CA VAL A 169 3.31 -16.80 -0.78
C VAL A 169 1.80 -16.96 -1.01
N ILE A 170 1.37 -18.01 -1.71
CA ILE A 170 -0.06 -18.27 -1.95
C ILE A 170 -0.49 -19.41 -1.04
N GLN A 171 -1.40 -19.11 -0.10
CA GLN A 171 -1.99 -20.10 0.80
C GLN A 171 -3.51 -20.00 0.71
N SER A 172 -4.18 -21.12 0.90
CA SER A 172 -5.63 -21.17 1.11
C SER A 172 -5.99 -20.70 2.53
N PRO A 173 -7.22 -20.23 2.77
CA PRO A 173 -7.69 -19.88 4.12
C PRO A 173 -7.45 -20.99 5.15
N GLU A 174 -7.68 -22.24 4.76
CA GLU A 174 -7.50 -23.40 5.63
C GLU A 174 -6.03 -23.60 6.02
N GLN A 175 -5.12 -23.40 5.06
CA GLN A 175 -3.68 -23.42 5.33
C GLN A 175 -3.25 -22.24 6.22
N MET A 176 -3.81 -21.05 6.02
CA MET A 176 -3.52 -19.90 6.87
C MET A 176 -3.90 -20.17 8.32
N GLN A 177 -5.07 -20.76 8.58
CA GLN A 177 -5.46 -21.15 9.94
C GLN A 177 -4.47 -22.13 10.57
N GLY A 178 -4.02 -23.14 9.82
CA GLY A 178 -2.98 -24.07 10.30
C GLY A 178 -1.65 -23.37 10.62
N LEU A 179 -1.24 -22.40 9.81
CA LEU A 179 -0.03 -21.60 10.04
C LEU A 179 -0.14 -20.73 11.31
N LEU A 180 -1.30 -20.09 11.52
CA LEU A 180 -1.54 -19.30 12.73
C LEU A 180 -1.57 -20.18 13.99
N GLU A 181 -2.11 -21.39 13.92
CA GLU A 181 -2.07 -22.35 15.04
C GLU A 181 -0.62 -22.74 15.38
N GLN A 182 0.18 -23.11 14.36
CA GLN A 182 1.52 -23.66 14.54
C GLN A 182 2.59 -22.60 14.83
N VAL A 183 2.53 -21.45 14.17
CA VAL A 183 3.60 -20.43 14.16
C VAL A 183 3.15 -19.12 14.79
N GLY A 184 1.85 -18.82 14.76
CA GLY A 184 1.28 -17.55 15.22
C GLY A 184 1.27 -16.43 14.17
N CYS A 185 1.96 -16.59 13.05
CA CYS A 185 1.92 -15.63 11.94
C CYS A 185 2.06 -16.31 10.57
N CYS A 186 1.56 -15.64 9.54
CA CYS A 186 1.85 -15.93 8.15
C CYS A 186 1.93 -14.63 7.34
N ILE A 187 2.69 -14.64 6.23
CA ILE A 187 2.71 -13.54 5.26
C ILE A 187 2.38 -14.13 3.90
N VAL A 188 1.23 -13.75 3.33
CA VAL A 188 0.68 -14.30 2.09
C VAL A 188 0.30 -13.17 1.12
N GLY A 189 0.16 -13.48 -0.16
CA GLY A 189 -0.34 -12.56 -1.17
C GLY A 189 -1.85 -12.66 -1.40
N GLN A 190 -2.38 -11.74 -2.21
CA GLN A 190 -3.72 -11.87 -2.75
C GLN A 190 -3.84 -13.15 -3.59
N SER A 191 -5.05 -13.68 -3.72
CA SER A 191 -5.31 -14.88 -4.53
C SER A 191 -6.69 -14.81 -5.16
N LYS A 192 -7.03 -15.82 -5.99
CA LYS A 192 -8.40 -15.97 -6.52
C LYS A 192 -9.45 -16.04 -5.40
N LYS A 193 -9.07 -16.47 -4.20
CA LYS A 193 -9.96 -16.56 -3.03
C LYS A 193 -9.90 -15.31 -2.15
N LEU A 194 -8.78 -14.59 -2.10
CA LEU A 194 -8.55 -13.48 -1.15
C LEU A 194 -8.34 -12.17 -1.90
N VAL A 195 -9.35 -11.29 -1.82
CA VAL A 195 -9.38 -9.96 -2.44
C VAL A 195 -9.00 -9.95 -3.93
N PRO A 196 -9.62 -10.81 -4.79
CA PRO A 196 -9.24 -10.93 -6.20
C PRO A 196 -9.36 -9.61 -6.98
N ALA A 197 -10.35 -8.77 -6.67
CA ALA A 197 -10.52 -7.48 -7.33
C ALA A 197 -9.35 -6.53 -7.08
N ASP A 198 -8.83 -6.48 -5.84
CA ASP A 198 -7.65 -5.66 -5.52
C ASP A 198 -6.44 -6.13 -6.33
N GLY A 199 -6.21 -7.45 -6.47
CA GLY A 199 -5.12 -7.97 -7.29
C GLY A 199 -5.14 -7.44 -8.72
N ILE A 200 -6.31 -7.53 -9.39
CA ILE A 200 -6.48 -7.05 -10.77
C ILE A 200 -6.25 -5.52 -10.86
N LEU A 201 -6.84 -4.75 -9.94
CA LEU A 201 -6.66 -3.30 -9.93
C LEU A 201 -5.24 -2.89 -9.56
N TYR A 202 -4.55 -3.63 -8.69
CA TYR A 202 -3.18 -3.36 -8.25
C TYR A 202 -2.20 -3.51 -9.41
N GLU A 203 -2.30 -4.60 -10.16
CA GLU A 203 -1.51 -4.82 -11.39
C GLU A 203 -1.78 -3.72 -12.43
N ALA A 204 -3.05 -3.37 -12.65
CA ALA A 204 -3.41 -2.31 -13.58
C ALA A 204 -2.87 -0.94 -13.12
N ARG A 205 -2.88 -0.64 -11.82
CA ARG A 205 -2.39 0.64 -11.27
C ARG A 205 -0.90 0.85 -11.51
N ASP A 206 -0.11 -0.21 -11.35
CA ASP A 206 1.35 -0.17 -11.50
C ASP A 206 1.76 0.27 -12.91
N VAL A 207 1.05 -0.21 -13.94
CA VAL A 207 1.38 0.09 -15.34
C VAL A 207 0.58 1.26 -15.95
N THR A 208 -0.32 1.89 -15.20
CA THR A 208 -1.15 3.02 -15.68
C THR A 208 -0.87 4.35 -14.99
N ALA A 209 0.16 4.43 -14.14
CA ALA A 209 0.49 5.62 -13.35
C ALA A 209 -0.68 6.12 -12.48
N THR A 210 -1.47 5.17 -11.95
CA THR A 210 -2.62 5.47 -11.06
C THR A 210 -2.39 4.98 -9.62
N VAL A 211 -1.12 4.69 -9.27
CA VAL A 211 -0.72 4.24 -7.93
C VAL A 211 -1.02 5.30 -6.87
N ASP A 212 -0.54 6.52 -7.06
CA ASP A 212 -0.56 7.65 -6.12
C ASP A 212 -1.91 8.39 -6.07
N SER A 213 -3.00 7.62 -5.91
CA SER A 213 -4.35 8.09 -5.64
C SER A 213 -4.76 7.73 -4.21
N LEU A 214 -5.07 8.72 -3.38
CA LEU A 214 -5.53 8.54 -1.99
C LEU A 214 -6.66 7.50 -1.84
N PRO A 215 -7.79 7.58 -2.59
CA PRO A 215 -8.85 6.60 -2.45
C PRO A 215 -8.46 5.19 -2.92
N LEU A 216 -7.67 5.07 -4.00
CA LEU A 216 -7.23 3.76 -4.47
C LEU A 216 -6.22 3.11 -3.53
N ILE A 217 -5.30 3.88 -2.96
CA ILE A 217 -4.34 3.39 -1.95
C ILE A 217 -5.10 2.94 -0.71
N THR A 218 -6.01 3.78 -0.21
CA THR A 218 -6.82 3.47 0.97
C THR A 218 -7.63 2.19 0.76
N ALA A 219 -8.37 2.11 -0.35
CA ALA A 219 -9.20 0.95 -0.65
C ALA A 219 -8.37 -0.32 -0.86
N SER A 220 -7.21 -0.20 -1.53
CA SER A 220 -6.30 -1.33 -1.72
C SER A 220 -5.77 -1.84 -0.39
N ILE A 221 -5.24 -0.97 0.47
CA ILE A 221 -4.68 -1.35 1.78
C ILE A 221 -5.77 -1.97 2.64
N LEU A 222 -6.86 -1.24 2.89
CA LEU A 222 -7.86 -1.64 3.87
C LEU A 222 -8.68 -2.84 3.43
N SER A 223 -8.92 -3.05 2.12
CA SER A 223 -9.66 -4.24 1.66
C SER A 223 -8.96 -5.54 2.04
N LYS A 224 -7.63 -5.59 1.96
CA LYS A 224 -6.81 -6.71 2.48
C LYS A 224 -6.98 -6.89 3.98
N LYS A 225 -6.88 -5.79 4.74
CA LYS A 225 -6.92 -5.84 6.21
C LYS A 225 -8.31 -6.16 6.77
N VAL A 226 -9.38 -5.79 6.06
CA VAL A 226 -10.75 -6.16 6.43
C VAL A 226 -10.96 -7.66 6.30
N VAL A 227 -10.46 -8.27 5.22
CA VAL A 227 -10.57 -9.72 5.00
C VAL A 227 -9.88 -10.54 6.09
N GLU A 228 -8.89 -9.97 6.77
CA GLU A 228 -8.15 -10.61 7.86
C GLU A 228 -8.92 -10.66 9.19
N SER A 229 -10.07 -9.98 9.32
CA SER A 229 -10.90 -9.96 10.54
C SER A 229 -10.12 -9.57 11.81
N LEU A 230 -9.32 -8.51 11.72
CA LEU A 230 -8.39 -8.08 12.76
C LEU A 230 -9.08 -7.38 13.94
N SER A 231 -8.50 -7.53 15.13
CA SER A 231 -8.84 -6.73 16.30
C SER A 231 -8.26 -5.31 16.23
N ALA A 232 -7.08 -5.16 15.61
CA ALA A 232 -6.35 -3.91 15.51
C ALA A 232 -5.40 -3.92 14.31
N LEU A 233 -5.25 -2.77 13.66
CA LEU A 233 -4.34 -2.53 12.55
C LEU A 233 -3.50 -1.29 12.84
N VAL A 234 -2.19 -1.39 12.61
CA VAL A 234 -1.31 -0.22 12.52
C VAL A 234 -0.88 -0.02 11.07
N VAL A 235 -1.03 1.20 10.54
CA VAL A 235 -0.54 1.56 9.21
C VAL A 235 0.64 2.51 9.32
N ASP A 236 1.78 2.06 8.83
CA ASP A 236 3.01 2.83 8.73
C ASP A 236 3.00 3.64 7.43
N VAL A 237 2.69 4.93 7.56
CA VAL A 237 2.54 5.86 6.45
C VAL A 237 3.84 6.64 6.27
N LYS A 238 4.54 6.31 5.18
CA LYS A 238 5.85 6.88 4.86
C LYS A 238 5.72 8.26 4.23
N PHE A 239 6.63 9.16 4.59
CA PHE A 239 6.81 10.44 3.88
C PHE A 239 8.29 10.74 3.61
N GLY A 240 8.58 11.46 2.52
CA GLY A 240 9.94 11.87 2.16
C GLY A 240 10.42 11.35 0.81
N GLY A 241 11.68 11.60 0.47
CA GLY A 241 12.22 11.40 -0.88
C GLY A 241 12.18 9.96 -1.41
N ALA A 242 12.09 8.95 -0.54
CA ALA A 242 12.01 7.53 -0.89
C ALA A 242 10.67 6.90 -0.47
N ALA A 243 9.64 7.72 -0.23
CA ALA A 243 8.26 7.29 0.01
C ALA A 243 7.40 7.46 -1.25
N VAL A 244 6.22 6.83 -1.24
CA VAL A 244 5.17 7.09 -2.24
C VAL A 244 4.69 8.54 -2.17
N PHE A 245 4.65 9.14 -0.97
CA PHE A 245 4.26 10.53 -0.76
C PHE A 245 5.43 11.36 -0.24
N PRO A 246 6.03 12.23 -1.07
CA PRO A 246 7.14 13.07 -0.61
C PRO A 246 6.73 14.07 0.49
N SER A 247 5.50 14.58 0.42
CA SER A 247 4.99 15.59 1.35
C SER A 247 4.46 14.98 2.64
N GLN A 248 4.93 15.49 3.78
CA GLN A 248 4.39 15.12 5.10
C GLN A 248 2.91 15.49 5.23
N ALA A 249 2.45 16.57 4.56
CA ALA A 249 1.04 16.96 4.59
C ALA A 249 0.17 15.92 3.87
N GLN A 250 0.58 15.45 2.70
CA GLN A 250 -0.13 14.40 1.94
C GLN A 250 -0.11 13.06 2.69
N ALA A 251 1.01 12.73 3.35
CA ALA A 251 1.09 11.54 4.19
C ALA A 251 0.14 11.62 5.39
N ARG A 252 0.01 12.80 6.02
CA ARG A 252 -0.96 13.02 7.09
C ARG A 252 -2.41 12.87 6.59
N GLU A 253 -2.72 13.45 5.44
CA GLU A 253 -4.03 13.28 4.79
C GLU A 253 -4.34 11.81 4.51
N LEU A 254 -3.37 11.04 3.98
CA LEU A 254 -3.53 9.60 3.78
C LEU A 254 -3.78 8.86 5.11
N ALA A 255 -3.03 9.20 6.15
CA ALA A 255 -3.20 8.61 7.47
C ALA A 255 -4.62 8.87 8.04
N GLU A 256 -5.12 10.10 7.92
CA GLU A 256 -6.46 10.48 8.34
C GLU A 256 -7.54 9.74 7.54
N VAL A 257 -7.38 9.62 6.23
CA VAL A 257 -8.31 8.88 5.36
C VAL A 257 -8.29 7.38 5.68
N LEU A 258 -7.12 6.77 5.90
CA LEU A 258 -7.00 5.36 6.31
C LEU A 258 -7.72 5.08 7.64
N VAL A 259 -7.53 5.97 8.63
CA VAL A 259 -8.19 5.84 9.93
C VAL A 259 -9.70 6.06 9.79
N GLY A 260 -10.14 7.07 9.04
CA GLY A 260 -11.55 7.37 8.82
C GLY A 260 -12.30 6.27 8.06
N VAL A 261 -11.72 5.74 6.98
CA VAL A 261 -12.30 4.62 6.22
C VAL A 261 -12.27 3.33 7.04
N GLY A 262 -11.18 3.08 7.80
CA GLY A 262 -11.09 1.94 8.72
C GLY A 262 -12.22 1.95 9.75
N ALA A 263 -12.47 3.11 10.38
CA ALA A 263 -13.59 3.28 11.30
C ALA A 263 -14.96 3.04 10.64
N GLY A 264 -15.16 3.52 9.41
CA GLY A 264 -16.38 3.26 8.62
C GLY A 264 -16.59 1.78 8.24
N LEU A 265 -15.55 0.95 8.36
CA LEU A 265 -15.58 -0.49 8.14
C LEU A 265 -15.62 -1.29 9.46
N GLY A 266 -15.62 -0.62 10.61
CA GLY A 266 -15.57 -1.26 11.93
C GLY A 266 -14.19 -1.80 12.31
N LEU A 267 -13.14 -1.40 11.60
CA LEU A 267 -11.75 -1.81 11.86
C LEU A 267 -11.06 -0.75 12.74
N ARG A 268 -10.43 -1.18 13.84
CA ARG A 268 -9.62 -0.28 14.68
C ARG A 268 -8.26 -0.04 14.02
N VAL A 269 -8.08 1.15 13.47
CA VAL A 269 -6.87 1.54 12.74
C VAL A 269 -6.14 2.65 13.50
N ALA A 270 -4.84 2.48 13.73
CA ALA A 270 -3.92 3.57 14.03
C ALA A 270 -2.99 3.80 12.84
N ALA A 271 -2.52 5.02 12.65
CA ALA A 271 -1.53 5.34 11.63
C ALA A 271 -0.32 6.02 12.27
N ALA A 272 0.88 5.61 11.86
CA ALA A 272 2.14 6.22 12.26
C ALA A 272 2.77 6.91 11.05
N LEU A 273 3.09 8.20 11.18
CA LEU A 273 3.83 8.92 10.15
C LEU A 273 5.32 8.72 10.37
N THR A 274 6.01 8.12 9.40
CA THR A 274 7.45 7.83 9.53
C THR A 274 8.24 8.38 8.35
N ALA A 275 9.36 9.03 8.66
CA ALA A 275 10.20 9.65 7.65
C ALA A 275 10.99 8.59 6.86
N MET A 276 11.04 8.75 5.55
CA MET A 276 11.68 7.87 4.57
C MET A 276 12.48 8.72 3.58
N ASN A 277 13.35 9.59 4.09
CA ASN A 277 14.29 10.36 3.27
C ASN A 277 15.52 9.53 2.87
N ASN A 278 15.82 8.50 3.65
CA ASN A 278 16.88 7.53 3.39
C ASN A 278 16.25 6.12 3.44
N PRO A 279 16.85 5.12 2.78
CA PRO A 279 16.45 3.74 2.96
C PRO A 279 16.49 3.34 4.43
N LEU A 280 15.51 2.55 4.88
CA LEU A 280 15.52 1.99 6.23
C LEU A 280 16.61 0.92 6.34
N GLY A 281 17.40 0.95 7.40
CA GLY A 281 18.52 0.03 7.62
C GLY A 281 19.70 0.28 6.67
N ARG A 282 20.43 -0.80 6.30
CA ARG A 282 21.62 -0.71 5.43
C ARG A 282 21.50 -1.52 4.16
N SER A 283 20.41 -2.27 4.01
CA SER A 283 20.16 -3.16 2.87
C SER A 283 18.91 -2.74 2.09
N VAL A 284 19.04 -2.70 0.76
CA VAL A 284 17.95 -2.51 -0.20
C VAL A 284 18.00 -3.65 -1.21
N GLY A 285 16.91 -4.38 -1.37
CA GLY A 285 16.82 -5.52 -2.27
C GLY A 285 15.87 -6.60 -1.74
N HIS A 286 16.06 -7.85 -2.18
CA HIS A 286 15.24 -8.97 -1.72
C HIS A 286 15.97 -9.80 -0.66
N SER A 287 16.95 -10.62 -1.06
CA SER A 287 17.69 -11.49 -0.14
C SER A 287 18.48 -10.71 0.92
N LEU A 288 19.08 -9.58 0.54
CA LEU A 288 19.82 -8.71 1.48
C LEU A 288 18.92 -8.16 2.58
N GLU A 289 17.65 -7.86 2.27
CA GLU A 289 16.69 -7.40 3.25
C GLU A 289 16.20 -8.53 4.18
N VAL A 290 16.13 -9.76 3.68
CA VAL A 290 15.90 -10.96 4.50
C VAL A 290 17.07 -11.19 5.47
N GLU A 291 18.31 -11.09 5.00
CA GLU A 291 19.50 -11.23 5.85
C GLU A 291 19.54 -10.17 6.96
N GLU A 292 19.23 -8.91 6.64
CA GLU A 292 19.17 -7.84 7.64
C GLU A 292 18.00 -7.98 8.61
N ALA A 293 16.87 -8.55 8.18
CA ALA A 293 15.77 -8.91 9.07
C ALA A 293 16.17 -10.02 10.07
N LEU A 294 16.90 -11.04 9.62
CA LEU A 294 17.46 -12.09 10.50
C LEU A 294 18.44 -11.48 11.52
N LEU A 295 19.35 -10.60 11.07
CA LEU A 295 20.27 -9.89 11.96
C LEU A 295 19.53 -9.07 13.03
N CYS A 296 18.40 -8.45 12.67
CA CYS A 296 17.56 -7.72 13.62
C CYS A 296 16.96 -8.66 14.69
N MET A 297 16.45 -9.82 14.27
CA MET A 297 15.88 -10.82 15.19
C MET A 297 16.93 -11.47 16.10
N ASP A 298 18.20 -11.53 15.67
CA ASP A 298 19.33 -11.95 16.52
C ASP A 298 19.71 -10.87 17.57
N GLY A 299 18.99 -9.74 17.62
CA GLY A 299 19.24 -8.62 18.52
C GLY A 299 20.31 -7.64 18.02
N ALA A 300 20.82 -7.85 16.80
CA ALA A 300 21.77 -6.98 16.11
C ALA A 300 21.07 -6.13 15.03
N GLY A 301 21.78 -5.78 13.97
CA GLY A 301 21.25 -5.02 12.85
C GLY A 301 21.21 -3.49 13.06
N PRO A 302 20.72 -2.74 12.06
CA PRO A 302 20.66 -1.28 12.12
C PRO A 302 19.70 -0.79 13.21
N PRO A 303 20.07 0.25 13.99
CA PRO A 303 19.28 0.74 15.11
C PRO A 303 17.94 1.37 14.67
N ASP A 304 17.89 2.00 13.49
CA ASP A 304 16.68 2.59 12.92
C ASP A 304 15.62 1.54 12.55
N LEU A 305 16.04 0.38 12.03
CA LEU A 305 15.15 -0.75 11.80
C LEU A 305 14.55 -1.25 13.13
N ARG A 306 15.41 -1.45 14.16
CA ARG A 306 14.97 -1.95 15.47
C ARG A 306 14.04 -0.98 16.18
N ASP A 307 14.35 0.32 16.17
CA ASP A 307 13.52 1.38 16.75
C ASP A 307 12.13 1.39 16.09
N LEU A 308 12.07 1.29 14.76
CA LEU A 308 10.79 1.28 14.07
C LEU A 308 9.98 0.00 14.33
N VAL A 309 10.62 -1.18 14.34
CA VAL A 309 9.97 -2.45 14.67
C VAL A 309 9.35 -2.39 16.07
N THR A 310 10.11 -1.92 17.06
CA THR A 310 9.65 -1.85 18.45
C THR A 310 8.49 -0.87 18.63
N ARG A 311 8.61 0.36 18.10
CA ARG A 311 7.53 1.36 18.18
C ARG A 311 6.24 0.90 17.51
N LEU A 312 6.32 0.33 16.31
CA LEU A 312 5.13 -0.16 15.62
C LEU A 312 4.55 -1.38 16.34
N GLY A 313 5.39 -2.26 16.86
CA GLY A 313 4.95 -3.42 17.65
C GLY A 313 4.23 -3.02 18.94
N GLU A 314 4.68 -2.00 19.65
CA GLU A 314 3.98 -1.45 20.82
C GLU A 314 2.59 -0.94 20.44
N GLY A 315 2.48 -0.24 19.31
CA GLY A 315 1.19 0.24 18.80
C GLY A 315 0.22 -0.88 18.43
N THR A 316 0.74 -1.93 17.80
CA THR A 316 -0.06 -3.09 17.38
C THR A 316 -0.49 -3.93 18.58
N GLY A 317 0.43 -4.22 19.51
CA GLY A 317 0.20 -5.11 20.66
C GLY A 317 -0.67 -4.53 21.78
N ARG A 318 -0.67 -3.20 21.98
CA ARG A 318 -1.53 -2.54 22.98
C ARG A 318 -2.98 -2.34 22.52
N GLY A 319 -3.31 -2.71 21.28
CA GLY A 319 -4.65 -2.56 20.72
C GLY A 319 -5.09 -1.10 20.59
N VAL A 320 -4.42 -0.29 19.75
CA VAL A 320 -4.87 1.00 19.15
C VAL A 320 -5.42 2.11 20.07
N GLY A 321 -5.52 1.92 21.40
CA GLY A 321 -6.03 2.93 22.34
C GLY A 321 -5.00 3.86 22.98
N ALA A 322 -3.71 3.76 22.65
CA ALA A 322 -2.62 4.38 23.42
C ALA A 322 -1.68 5.29 22.63
N TYR A 323 -2.13 5.89 21.52
CA TYR A 323 -1.41 7.01 20.88
C TYR A 323 -2.24 8.29 20.99
N ALA A 324 -2.31 8.84 22.19
CA ALA A 324 -2.41 10.29 22.33
C ALA A 324 -0.96 10.80 22.24
N SER A 325 -0.66 11.60 21.22
CA SER A 325 0.63 12.26 21.06
C SER A 325 0.97 13.06 22.32
N GLU A 326 2.05 12.72 23.03
CA GLU A 326 2.74 13.72 23.83
C GLU A 326 3.34 14.75 22.87
N PRO A 327 3.12 16.06 23.08
CA PRO A 327 3.81 17.08 22.32
C PRO A 327 5.30 16.95 22.56
N ALA A 328 6.10 17.06 21.49
CA ALA A 328 7.55 17.11 21.59
C ALA A 328 7.96 18.15 22.65
N PRO A 329 8.94 17.84 23.54
CA PRO A 329 9.46 18.85 24.45
C PRO A 329 9.98 20.05 23.63
N PRO A 330 9.72 21.29 24.07
CA PRO A 330 10.20 22.46 23.35
C PRO A 330 11.70 22.36 23.15
N GLY A 331 12.13 22.40 21.89
CA GLY A 331 13.53 22.29 21.50
C GLY A 331 14.38 23.29 22.27
N GLY A 332 15.37 22.77 23.01
CA GLY A 332 16.45 23.60 23.53
C GLY A 332 17.18 24.31 22.37
N PRO A 333 17.82 25.47 22.64
CA PRO A 333 18.45 26.26 21.60
C PRO A 333 19.50 25.43 20.85
N ALA A 334 19.47 25.53 19.52
CA ALA A 334 20.39 24.85 18.63
C ALA A 334 21.86 25.13 19.05
N PRO A 335 22.75 24.13 19.05
CA PRO A 335 24.17 24.37 19.27
C PRO A 335 24.72 25.28 18.16
N ALA A 336 25.46 26.31 18.56
CA ALA A 336 26.04 27.31 17.67
C ALA A 336 26.90 26.67 16.58
N SER A 337 26.72 27.12 15.34
CA SER A 337 27.53 26.71 14.19
C SER A 337 29.02 27.00 14.44
N PRO A 338 29.95 26.09 14.08
CA PRO A 338 31.37 26.35 14.23
C PRO A 338 31.80 27.49 13.30
N LYS A 339 32.51 28.48 13.85
CA LYS A 339 33.08 29.61 13.08
C LYS A 339 34.06 29.10 12.02
N PRO A 340 34.07 29.67 10.80
CA PRO A 340 35.08 29.35 9.81
C PRO A 340 36.46 29.87 10.25
N PRO A 341 37.56 29.17 9.91
CA PRO A 341 38.91 29.62 10.27
C PRO A 341 39.29 30.92 9.52
N PRO A 342 40.15 31.77 10.11
CA PRO A 342 40.53 33.03 9.50
C PRO A 342 41.40 32.84 8.25
N ARG A 343 41.10 33.61 7.21
CA ARG A 343 41.94 33.74 6.00
C ARG A 343 43.31 34.30 6.39
N ARG A 344 44.39 33.56 6.08
CA ARG A 344 45.75 34.11 6.06
C ARG A 344 46.00 34.77 4.69
N GLN A 345 46.42 36.03 4.73
CA GLN A 345 47.00 36.77 3.62
C GLN A 345 48.41 36.28 3.30
N GLU A 346 48.77 36.39 2.02
CA GLU A 346 49.95 35.87 1.34
C GLU A 346 51.25 36.55 1.79
N GLY A 347 52.34 35.77 1.79
CA GLY A 347 53.72 36.25 1.82
C GLY A 347 54.43 35.83 0.53
N SER A 348 54.98 36.82 -0.16
CA SER A 348 55.67 36.73 -1.44
C SER A 348 57.02 36.00 -1.36
N CYS A 349 57.41 35.33 -2.44
CA CYS A 349 58.82 35.23 -2.83
C CYS A 349 58.97 35.01 -4.33
N SER A 350 59.82 35.86 -4.90
CA SER A 350 60.25 36.02 -6.29
C SER A 350 61.07 34.84 -6.83
N GLY A 351 60.95 34.56 -8.14
CA GLY A 351 61.87 33.70 -8.88
C GLY A 351 61.52 33.59 -10.36
N SER A 352 62.34 34.19 -11.23
CA SER A 352 62.14 34.35 -12.67
C SER A 352 62.53 33.10 -13.49
N ALA A 353 61.86 32.85 -14.63
CA ALA A 353 62.45 32.67 -15.97
C ALA A 353 61.46 32.07 -16.98
N ASP A 354 60.97 32.95 -17.87
CA ASP A 354 60.97 32.86 -19.33
C ASP A 354 60.72 31.50 -20.05
N ARG A 355 59.60 31.38 -20.79
CA ARG A 355 59.58 31.35 -22.28
C ARG A 355 58.18 31.13 -22.90
N ARG A 356 57.78 32.15 -23.68
CA ARG A 356 57.01 32.17 -24.96
C ARG A 356 55.56 31.63 -25.05
N ARG A 357 54.63 32.56 -25.33
CA ARG A 357 53.29 32.38 -25.96
C ARG A 357 53.37 32.50 -27.50
N PRO A 358 52.30 32.19 -28.28
CA PRO A 358 51.21 33.15 -28.58
C PRO A 358 49.79 32.55 -28.33
N ARG A 359 48.84 33.20 -27.63
CA ARG A 359 47.78 34.17 -28.04
C ARG A 359 46.94 33.69 -29.23
N THR A 360 45.59 33.57 -29.15
CA THR A 360 44.58 34.66 -29.16
C THR A 360 43.18 34.16 -28.65
N LYS A 361 42.53 34.81 -27.67
CA LYS A 361 41.49 35.88 -27.69
C LYS A 361 40.05 35.47 -28.07
N ALA A 362 39.14 35.44 -27.07
CA ALA A 362 37.72 35.85 -27.17
C ALA A 362 37.63 37.39 -26.91
N PRO A 363 36.55 38.15 -27.23
CA PRO A 363 35.31 38.22 -26.41
C PRO A 363 34.03 38.70 -27.21
N PRO A 364 33.04 39.46 -26.67
CA PRO A 364 31.70 39.00 -26.21
C PRO A 364 30.49 39.78 -26.81
N GLY A 365 29.26 39.53 -26.31
CA GLY A 365 28.19 40.56 -26.24
C GLY A 365 26.77 40.15 -26.68
N TRP A 366 25.80 40.28 -25.75
CA TRP A 366 24.35 40.28 -25.99
C TRP A 366 23.86 41.67 -26.46
N PRO A 367 22.67 41.76 -27.11
CA PRO A 367 21.50 42.28 -26.38
C PRO A 367 20.16 41.58 -26.73
N ARG A 368 19.16 41.74 -25.85
CA ARG A 368 17.69 41.64 -26.12
C ARG A 368 17.11 43.08 -26.16
N PRO A 369 15.80 43.36 -26.35
CA PRO A 369 14.62 42.59 -26.81
C PRO A 369 13.87 43.31 -27.97
N TRP A 370 12.64 42.90 -28.34
CA TRP A 370 11.42 43.72 -28.54
C TRP A 370 10.34 42.94 -29.33
N THR A 371 9.11 43.41 -29.15
CA THR A 371 7.79 42.79 -29.26
C THR A 371 7.10 42.90 -30.64
N THR A 372 5.91 42.26 -30.72
CA THR A 372 4.70 42.57 -31.53
C THR A 372 4.71 42.30 -33.04
N ALA A 373 3.84 41.38 -33.50
CA ALA A 373 2.64 41.66 -34.33
C ALA A 373 2.00 40.36 -34.87
N GLN A 374 0.66 40.32 -34.88
CA GLN A 374 -0.20 39.29 -35.48
C GLN A 374 -0.45 39.57 -37.01
N PRO A 375 -1.51 39.04 -37.66
CA PRO A 375 -1.59 37.77 -38.37
C PRO A 375 -1.85 37.98 -39.87
N GLY A 376 -1.67 36.94 -40.70
CA GLY A 376 -1.86 37.05 -42.15
C GLY A 376 -2.31 35.75 -42.80
N THR A 377 -3.57 35.76 -43.22
CA THR A 377 -4.29 34.89 -44.16
C THR A 377 -3.46 34.37 -45.34
N GLY A 378 -3.71 33.14 -45.79
CA GLY A 378 -3.21 32.70 -47.09
C GLY A 378 -3.39 31.21 -47.37
N SER A 379 -4.41 30.92 -48.16
CA SER A 379 -4.82 29.63 -48.71
C SER A 379 -3.75 28.88 -49.53
N SER A 380 -3.99 27.56 -49.63
CA SER A 380 -3.69 26.66 -50.76
C SER A 380 -2.24 26.22 -50.97
N GLY A 381 -2.04 24.90 -51.15
CA GLY A 381 -0.76 24.38 -51.62
C GLY A 381 -0.51 22.92 -51.27
N CYS A 382 -1.06 22.03 -52.08
CA CYS A 382 -0.67 20.62 -52.15
C CYS A 382 0.84 20.50 -52.46
N SER A 383 1.58 19.67 -51.72
CA SER A 383 2.51 18.64 -52.24
C SER A 383 3.70 18.32 -51.31
N ARG A 384 3.88 17.00 -51.11
CA ARG A 384 5.13 16.26 -50.90
C ARG A 384 5.99 16.61 -49.68
N GLY A 385 5.76 15.83 -48.62
CA GLY A 385 6.69 15.68 -47.51
C GLY A 385 8.03 15.10 -47.95
N ARG A 386 9.12 15.74 -47.49
CA ARG A 386 10.43 15.12 -47.31
C ARG A 386 10.79 15.26 -45.85
N ALA A 387 10.75 14.13 -45.14
CA ALA A 387 11.21 13.99 -43.77
C ALA A 387 12.73 14.12 -43.72
N TRP A 388 13.23 14.95 -42.81
CA TRP A 388 14.63 14.95 -42.40
C TRP A 388 14.81 13.93 -41.28
N THR A 389 15.55 12.87 -41.57
CA THR A 389 16.02 11.89 -40.61
C THR A 389 17.19 12.46 -39.80
N ARG A 390 17.08 12.46 -38.47
CA ARG A 390 18.25 12.42 -37.57
C ARG A 390 18.16 11.16 -36.74
N ALA A 391 19.11 10.27 -37.00
CA ALA A 391 19.29 8.98 -36.36
C ALA A 391 19.69 9.13 -34.89
N TRP A 392 19.12 8.25 -34.06
CA TRP A 392 19.65 7.81 -32.76
C TRP A 392 19.64 6.27 -32.76
N PRO A 393 20.59 5.58 -32.09
CA PRO A 393 20.83 4.16 -32.31
C PRO A 393 19.83 3.26 -31.56
N GLU A 394 19.37 2.20 -32.22
CA GLU A 394 18.53 1.13 -31.66
C GLU A 394 19.29 0.24 -30.64
N PRO A 395 18.60 -0.35 -29.65
CA PRO A 395 19.10 -1.46 -28.86
C PRO A 395 18.74 -2.83 -29.47
N TYR A 396 19.68 -3.76 -29.34
CA TYR A 396 19.65 -5.15 -29.78
C TYR A 396 18.42 -5.95 -29.29
N ALA A 397 17.71 -6.57 -30.22
CA ALA A 397 16.75 -7.65 -29.97
C ALA A 397 17.40 -9.01 -30.29
N LEU A 398 17.47 -9.91 -29.31
CA LEU A 398 17.82 -11.32 -29.52
C LEU A 398 16.54 -12.15 -29.55
N GLY A 399 16.32 -12.80 -30.69
CA GLY A 399 15.15 -13.60 -31.01
C GLY A 399 15.11 -14.97 -30.33
N LEU A 400 13.88 -15.43 -30.13
CA LEU A 400 13.49 -16.81 -29.86
C LEU A 400 13.69 -17.69 -31.11
N PRO A 401 13.83 -19.02 -30.93
CA PRO A 401 13.27 -19.94 -31.92
C PRO A 401 12.33 -20.99 -31.30
N ARG A 402 11.23 -21.26 -32.02
CA ARG A 402 10.34 -22.41 -31.87
C ARG A 402 10.72 -23.51 -32.88
N SER A 403 10.84 -24.74 -32.38
CA SER A 403 10.48 -26.08 -32.93
C SER A 403 10.77 -26.47 -34.39
N ALA A 404 11.49 -27.59 -34.59
CA ALA A 404 11.00 -28.82 -35.27
C ALA A 404 12.09 -29.93 -35.41
N GLY A 405 11.72 -31.19 -35.12
CA GLY A 405 11.98 -32.35 -36.00
C GLY A 405 13.30 -33.17 -35.94
N SER A 406 13.23 -34.34 -35.29
CA SER A 406 13.80 -35.68 -35.65
C SER A 406 15.29 -35.90 -35.97
N CYS A 407 15.97 -36.76 -35.18
CA CYS A 407 16.50 -38.10 -35.57
C CYS A 407 17.45 -38.71 -34.51
N CYS A 408 17.48 -40.06 -34.49
CA CYS A 408 18.02 -41.03 -33.51
C CYS A 408 19.58 -41.12 -33.33
N PRO A 409 20.10 -41.96 -32.40
CA PRO A 409 21.32 -41.67 -31.59
C PRO A 409 22.61 -42.48 -31.90
N ALA A 410 23.69 -42.12 -31.15
CA ALA A 410 24.91 -42.87 -30.74
C ALA A 410 26.27 -42.44 -31.40
N PRO A 411 27.45 -42.88 -30.89
CA PRO A 411 28.14 -42.35 -29.70
C PRO A 411 29.63 -41.98 -29.95
N GLY A 412 30.28 -41.26 -29.02
CA GLY A 412 31.74 -41.39 -28.81
C GLY A 412 32.61 -40.13 -28.75
N SER A 413 33.34 -40.03 -27.63
CA SER A 413 34.69 -39.44 -27.45
C SER A 413 34.88 -37.91 -27.29
N ARG A 414 35.18 -37.57 -26.02
CA ARG A 414 36.18 -36.63 -25.50
C ARG A 414 36.49 -35.36 -26.32
N ARG A 415 36.24 -34.20 -25.69
CA ARG A 415 37.26 -33.19 -25.38
C ARG A 415 36.76 -32.24 -24.28
N SER A 416 37.62 -32.03 -23.30
CA SER A 416 37.50 -31.11 -22.18
C SER A 416 37.47 -29.66 -22.67
N CYS A 417 36.39 -28.94 -22.36
CA CYS A 417 36.40 -27.47 -22.32
C CYS A 417 36.14 -27.06 -20.88
N THR A 418 37.18 -26.55 -20.23
CA THR A 418 37.12 -25.83 -18.97
C THR A 418 36.19 -24.62 -19.11
N ARG A 419 35.08 -24.63 -18.36
CA ARG A 419 34.25 -23.45 -18.12
C ARG A 419 34.80 -22.71 -16.90
N PRO A 420 34.77 -21.36 -16.89
CA PRO A 420 35.20 -20.58 -15.74
C PRO A 420 34.28 -20.86 -14.54
N GLU A 421 34.90 -20.91 -13.36
CA GLU A 421 34.24 -21.12 -12.08
C GLU A 421 33.06 -20.16 -11.91
N THR A 422 31.84 -20.69 -12.00
CA THR A 422 30.69 -20.05 -11.36
C THR A 422 30.89 -20.17 -9.85
N ALA A 423 31.01 -19.04 -9.16
CA ALA A 423 31.00 -18.96 -7.71
C ALA A 423 29.77 -19.71 -7.16
N ARG A 424 29.97 -20.94 -6.69
CA ARG A 424 29.00 -21.67 -5.88
C ARG A 424 29.00 -21.02 -4.50
N TRP A 425 28.00 -20.18 -4.24
CA TRP A 425 27.68 -19.78 -2.88
C TRP A 425 27.12 -21.00 -2.16
N SER A 426 27.96 -21.69 -1.39
CA SER A 426 27.51 -22.71 -0.46
C SER A 426 26.77 -22.02 0.68
N TRP A 427 25.47 -22.26 0.78
CA TRP A 427 24.73 -22.01 2.00
C TRP A 427 25.35 -22.86 3.11
N SER A 428 26.22 -22.23 3.93
CA SER A 428 26.75 -22.91 5.11
C SER A 428 25.58 -23.20 6.04
N ARG A 429 25.42 -24.48 6.40
CA ARG A 429 24.40 -25.00 7.32
C ARG A 429 24.52 -24.33 8.69
N ARG A 430 23.96 -23.13 8.86
CA ARG A 430 24.06 -22.37 10.11
C ARG A 430 22.74 -21.84 10.68
N TYR A 431 21.61 -22.35 10.20
CA TYR A 431 20.32 -22.13 10.84
C TYR A 431 19.68 -23.49 11.17
N ARG A 432 20.05 -24.06 12.32
CA ARG A 432 19.23 -25.08 12.98
C ARG A 432 18.39 -24.36 14.01
N TRP A 433 17.09 -24.31 13.77
CA TRP A 433 16.09 -24.03 14.80
C TRP A 433 16.23 -25.08 15.90
N ARG A 434 16.76 -24.71 17.08
CA ARG A 434 16.55 -25.49 18.30
C ARG A 434 15.27 -24.98 18.94
N ALA A 435 14.19 -25.73 18.76
CA ALA A 435 13.06 -25.65 19.67
C ALA A 435 13.56 -26.06 21.06
N CYS A 436 13.58 -25.11 22.00
CA CYS A 436 13.77 -25.41 23.41
C CYS A 436 12.42 -25.87 23.96
N CYS A 437 12.07 -27.13 23.74
CA CYS A 437 10.95 -27.76 24.41
C CYS A 437 11.41 -28.15 25.83
N THR A 438 11.07 -27.35 26.84
CA THR A 438 11.14 -27.79 28.23
C THR A 438 10.01 -28.80 28.47
N ASN A 439 10.39 -30.07 28.42
CA ASN A 439 9.51 -31.19 28.73
C ASN A 439 9.15 -31.13 30.22
N SER A 440 7.89 -30.81 30.55
CA SER A 440 7.38 -30.84 31.92
C SER A 440 6.50 -32.08 32.08
N GLY A 441 7.07 -33.15 32.64
CA GLY A 441 6.35 -34.35 33.09
C GLY A 441 6.42 -34.47 34.62
N PRO A 442 5.43 -35.12 35.26
CA PRO A 442 5.03 -34.80 36.63
C PRO A 442 5.83 -35.56 37.69
N GLY A 443 6.13 -34.90 38.82
CA GLY A 443 6.82 -35.53 39.94
C GLY A 443 6.55 -34.85 41.28
N ALA A 444 5.68 -35.49 42.06
CA ALA A 444 5.58 -35.52 43.52
C ALA A 444 5.34 -34.23 44.33
N ALA A 445 4.25 -34.28 45.11
CA ALA A 445 3.86 -33.35 46.16
C ALA A 445 4.67 -33.52 47.46
N ALA A 446 4.96 -32.40 48.15
CA ALA A 446 4.82 -32.18 49.60
C ALA A 446 5.44 -30.81 50.02
N PRO A 447 4.99 -30.19 51.15
CA PRO A 447 4.80 -28.75 51.22
C PRO A 447 5.87 -27.99 52.02
N GLY A 448 6.01 -26.69 51.73
CA GLY A 448 6.87 -25.78 52.49
C GLY A 448 6.50 -24.33 52.27
N SER A 449 5.94 -23.71 53.30
CA SER A 449 5.65 -22.27 53.42
C SER A 449 6.93 -21.42 53.39
N HIS A 450 6.93 -20.30 52.67
CA HIS A 450 7.29 -18.97 53.19
C HIS A 450 7.33 -17.85 52.11
N SER A 451 6.57 -16.80 52.42
CA SER A 451 6.76 -15.37 52.13
C SER A 451 7.76 -14.90 51.06
N GLY A 452 7.21 -14.17 50.08
CA GLY A 452 7.60 -12.79 49.79
C GLY A 452 8.89 -12.54 49.02
N ARG A 453 8.75 -12.11 47.75
CA ARG A 453 9.27 -10.83 47.20
C ARG A 453 8.94 -10.77 45.71
N GLY A 454 8.30 -9.68 45.32
CA GLY A 454 7.90 -9.41 43.94
C GLY A 454 9.09 -9.17 43.02
N TRP A 455 8.97 -9.67 41.79
CA TRP A 455 9.76 -9.27 40.64
C TRP A 455 8.81 -8.98 39.50
N ALA A 456 8.68 -7.70 39.15
CA ALA A 456 8.08 -7.26 37.90
C ALA A 456 9.15 -7.39 36.80
N PRO A 457 8.86 -7.99 35.63
CA PRO A 457 9.71 -7.83 34.48
C PRO A 457 9.40 -6.48 33.82
N ARG A 458 10.44 -5.64 33.71
CA ARG A 458 10.45 -4.50 32.80
C ARG A 458 10.57 -5.05 31.37
N CYS A 459 9.62 -4.70 30.51
CA CYS A 459 9.76 -4.78 29.06
C CYS A 459 10.25 -3.43 28.54
#